data_AF-A0A8T5LRB3-F1
#
_entry.id   AF-A0A8T5LRB3-F1
#
_cell.length_a   1.000
_cell.length_b   1.000
_cell.length_c   1.000
_cell.angle_alpha   90.00
_cell.angle_beta   90.00
_cell.angle_gamma   90.00
#
_symmetry.space_group_name_H-M   'P 1'
#
loop_
_entity.id
_entity.type
_entity.pdbx_description
1 polymer ?
#
loop_
_entity_poly.entity_id
_entity_poly.type
_entity_poly.pdbx_seq_one_letter_code
_entity_poly.pdbx_strand_id
1 'polypeptide(L)'
;MNQITIILLSRLFSIVSIVLIMYLFYIVIKRLAAKRFEKIKDVYICPKCGSIRLSIHDKLPPAARFIGAVPAQNFLCYDCDYEGIAPLIDKVEIDSFRKHLKKIKK
;
A
#
# COMPACT_ATOMS: atom_id res chain seq x y z
N MET A 1 -37.27 44.33 -9.16
CA MET A 1 -36.07 43.47 -9.29
C MET A 1 -35.94 43.08 -10.75
N ASN A 2 -34.86 43.44 -11.45
CA ASN A 2 -34.76 43.29 -12.90
C ASN A 2 -34.58 41.82 -13.31
N GLN A 3 -35.17 41.38 -14.43
CA GLN A 3 -35.01 40.00 -14.92
C GLN A 3 -33.55 39.59 -15.09
N ILE A 4 -32.68 40.52 -15.50
CA ILE A 4 -31.24 40.29 -15.67
C ILE A 4 -30.57 39.90 -14.34
N THR A 5 -30.96 40.54 -13.22
CA THR A 5 -30.42 40.23 -11.89
C THR A 5 -30.83 38.82 -11.41
N ILE A 6 -32.03 38.37 -11.76
CA ILE A 6 -32.53 37.03 -11.41
C ILE A 6 -31.72 35.95 -12.17
N ILE A 7 -31.47 36.18 -13.46
CA ILE A 7 -30.69 35.24 -14.29
C ILE A 7 -29.25 35.13 -13.77
N LEU A 8 -28.59 36.27 -13.45
CA LEU A 8 -27.23 36.27 -12.92
C LEU A 8 -27.11 35.53 -11.58
N LEU A 9 -28.05 35.76 -10.65
CA LEU A 9 -28.08 35.08 -9.36
C LEU A 9 -28.27 33.56 -9.51
N SER A 10 -29.13 33.12 -10.43
CA SER A 10 -29.37 31.69 -10.69
C SER A 10 -28.11 30.97 -11.21
N ARG A 11 -27.32 31.64 -12.06
CA ARG A 11 -26.07 31.10 -12.62
C ARG A 11 -24.97 31.02 -11.57
N LEU A 12 -24.83 32.05 -10.73
CA LEU A 12 -23.91 32.04 -9.59
C LEU A 12 -24.23 30.90 -8.62
N PHE A 13 -25.51 30.73 -8.27
CA PHE A 13 -25.94 29.64 -7.40
C PHE A 13 -25.64 28.25 -7.98
N SER A 14 -25.82 28.08 -9.29
CA SER A 14 -25.51 26.83 -9.99
C SER A 14 -24.01 26.51 -9.91
N ILE A 15 -23.14 27.50 -10.13
CA ILE A 15 -21.68 27.31 -10.07
C ILE A 15 -21.25 26.91 -8.66
N VAL A 16 -21.74 27.62 -7.63
CA VAL A 16 -21.44 27.30 -6.23
C VAL A 16 -21.91 25.89 -5.88
N SER A 17 -23.10 25.50 -6.34
CA SER A 17 -23.64 24.16 -6.10
C SER A 17 -22.79 23.07 -6.75
N ILE A 18 -22.32 23.27 -7.98
CA ILE A 18 -21.44 22.32 -8.68
C ILE A 18 -20.11 22.17 -7.93
N VAL A 19 -19.48 23.28 -7.53
CA VAL A 19 -18.23 23.26 -6.77
C VAL A 19 -18.41 22.53 -5.44
N LEU A 20 -19.53 22.77 -4.74
CA LEU A 20 -19.86 22.08 -3.49
C LEU A 20 -19.99 20.57 -3.70
N ILE A 21 -20.70 20.14 -4.75
CA ILE A 21 -20.89 18.72 -5.08
C ILE A 21 -19.54 18.07 -5.42
N MET A 22 -18.70 18.73 -6.24
CA MET A 22 -17.35 18.24 -6.55
C MET A 22 -16.49 18.09 -5.29
N TYR A 23 -16.57 19.06 -4.38
CA TYR A 23 -15.82 19.02 -3.12
C TYR A 23 -16.27 17.85 -2.22
N LEU A 24 -17.57 17.62 -2.09
CA LEU A 24 -18.10 16.47 -1.35
C LEU A 24 -17.66 15.15 -1.98
N PHE A 25 -17.73 15.03 -3.31
CA PHE A 25 -17.24 13.86 -4.04
C PHE A 25 -15.75 13.60 -3.79
N TYR A 26 -14.93 14.65 -3.84
CA TYR A 26 -13.51 14.56 -3.55
C TYR A 26 -13.23 14.00 -2.14
N ILE A 27 -13.96 14.47 -1.12
CA ILE A 27 -13.84 13.96 0.25
C ILE A 27 -14.18 12.47 0.33
N VAL A 28 -15.28 12.07 -0.32
CA VAL A 28 -15.72 10.67 -0.33
C VAL A 28 -14.67 9.77 -0.98
N ILE A 29 -14.15 10.15 -2.15
CA ILE A 29 -13.10 9.41 -2.86
C ILE A 29 -11.83 9.32 -2.01
N LYS A 30 -11.40 10.43 -1.38
CA LYS A 30 -10.21 10.45 -0.52
C LYS A 30 -10.35 9.47 0.65
N ARG A 31 -11.52 9.40 1.28
CA ARG A 31 -11.79 8.44 2.38
C ARG A 31 -11.81 6.99 1.88
N LEU A 32 -12.39 6.73 0.72
CA LEU A 32 -12.40 5.40 0.11
C LEU A 32 -10.99 4.95 -0.28
N ALA A 33 -10.21 5.84 -0.88
CA ALA A 33 -8.82 5.61 -1.23
C ALA A 33 -7.99 5.30 0.02
N ALA A 34 -8.08 6.12 1.07
CA ALA A 34 -7.37 5.88 2.33
C ALA A 34 -7.67 4.48 2.91
N LYS A 35 -8.94 4.05 2.91
CA LYS A 35 -9.34 2.71 3.34
C LYS A 35 -8.76 1.57 2.49
N ARG A 36 -8.54 1.80 1.19
CA ARG A 36 -7.90 0.80 0.30
C ARG A 36 -6.39 0.76 0.51
N PHE A 37 -5.73 1.92 0.60
CA PHE A 37 -4.28 1.99 0.77
C PHE A 37 -3.81 1.54 2.16
N GLU A 38 -4.65 1.66 3.20
CA GLU A 38 -4.30 1.14 4.52
C GLU A 38 -4.20 -0.40 4.57
N LYS A 39 -4.85 -1.10 3.63
CA LYS A 39 -4.79 -2.56 3.52
C LYS A 39 -3.54 -3.08 2.82
N ILE A 40 -2.94 -2.30 1.93
CA ILE A 40 -1.76 -2.71 1.16
C ILE A 40 -0.52 -2.31 1.96
N LYS A 41 -0.29 -3.00 3.07
CA LYS A 41 0.99 -2.95 3.76
C LYS A 41 1.69 -4.25 3.46
N ASP A 42 2.52 -4.22 2.43
CA ASP A 42 3.40 -5.32 2.10
C ASP A 42 4.37 -5.59 3.26
N VAL A 43 4.60 -6.87 3.56
CA VAL A 43 5.46 -7.32 4.65
C VAL A 43 6.36 -8.44 4.16
N TYR A 44 7.64 -8.35 4.53
CA TYR A 44 8.58 -9.44 4.32
C TYR A 44 8.28 -10.60 5.26
N ILE A 45 8.24 -11.82 4.71
CA ILE A 45 7.98 -13.04 5.48
C ILE A 45 9.10 -14.05 5.24
N CYS A 46 9.53 -14.72 6.31
CA CYS A 46 10.46 -15.83 6.21
C CYS A 46 9.82 -17.00 5.42
N PRO A 47 10.44 -17.45 4.32
CA PRO A 47 9.91 -18.54 3.51
C PRO A 47 9.99 -19.91 4.22
N LYS A 48 10.77 -20.04 5.29
CA LYS A 48 10.99 -21.31 6.00
C LYS A 48 10.04 -21.52 7.19
N CYS A 49 9.73 -20.46 7.94
CA CYS A 49 8.90 -20.55 9.14
C CYS A 49 7.63 -19.67 9.09
N GLY A 50 7.51 -18.75 8.13
CA GLY A 50 6.37 -17.83 8.04
C GLY A 50 6.40 -16.68 9.08
N SER A 51 7.54 -16.48 9.75
CA SER A 51 7.74 -15.37 10.68
C SER A 51 7.92 -14.05 9.94
N ILE A 52 7.48 -12.98 10.59
CA ILE A 52 7.65 -11.58 10.15
C ILE A 52 8.87 -10.93 10.85
N ARG A 53 9.45 -11.61 11.85
CA ARG A 53 10.63 -11.13 12.58
C ARG A 53 11.89 -11.37 11.75
N LEU A 54 12.15 -10.46 10.83
CA LEU A 54 13.33 -10.46 9.97
C LEU A 54 14.19 -9.23 10.27
N SER A 55 15.51 -9.43 10.25
CA SER A 55 16.49 -8.33 10.24
C SER A 55 17.11 -8.23 8.85
N ILE A 56 17.31 -7.00 8.39
CA ILE A 56 18.01 -6.74 7.13
C ILE A 56 19.50 -6.84 7.42
N HIS A 57 20.16 -7.85 6.85
CA HIS A 57 21.60 -8.03 6.88
C HIS A 57 22.19 -7.40 5.61
N ASP A 58 22.16 -6.07 5.51
CA ASP A 58 22.80 -5.36 4.42
C ASP A 58 24.24 -4.96 4.81
N LYS A 59 25.20 -5.75 4.31
CA LYS A 59 26.51 -5.23 3.89
C LYS A 59 26.71 -5.52 2.40
N LEU A 60 25.75 -5.17 1.54
CA LEU A 60 26.07 -5.12 0.11
C LEU A 60 26.89 -3.84 -0.17
N PRO A 61 28.06 -3.94 -0.82
CA PRO A 61 28.81 -2.77 -1.23
C PRO A 61 27.97 -1.90 -2.18
N PRO A 62 28.13 -0.57 -2.15
CA PRO A 62 27.29 0.40 -2.88
C PRO A 62 27.30 0.28 -4.42
N ALA A 63 28.03 -0.70 -4.97
CA ALA A 63 28.24 -0.88 -6.42
C ALA A 63 27.04 -1.48 -7.18
N ALA A 64 26.00 -2.00 -6.49
CA ALA A 64 24.85 -2.63 -7.14
C ALA A 64 23.63 -1.69 -7.35
N ARG A 65 23.81 -0.36 -7.19
CA ARG A 65 22.75 0.64 -7.45
C ARG A 65 22.62 0.98 -8.95
N PHE A 66 22.59 -0.02 -9.81
CA PHE A 66 22.23 0.20 -11.21
C PHE A 66 20.71 0.45 -11.30
N ILE A 67 20.36 1.48 -12.06
CA ILE A 67 18.99 2.02 -12.22
C ILE A 67 18.04 0.88 -12.61
N GLY A 68 17.06 0.58 -11.73
CA GLY A 68 16.01 -0.40 -11.98
C GLY A 68 16.17 -1.76 -11.28
N ALA A 69 17.31 -2.05 -10.66
CA ALA A 69 17.48 -3.24 -9.83
C ALA A 69 17.12 -2.92 -8.37
N VAL A 70 16.03 -3.51 -7.86
CA VAL A 70 15.77 -3.53 -6.41
C VAL A 70 16.88 -4.36 -5.79
N PRO A 71 17.73 -3.81 -4.89
CA PRO A 71 18.78 -4.59 -4.27
C PRO A 71 18.13 -5.76 -3.54
N ALA A 72 18.58 -6.98 -3.85
CA ALA A 72 18.18 -8.16 -3.11
C ALA A 72 18.72 -8.00 -1.68
N GLN A 73 17.88 -7.52 -0.78
CA GLN A 73 18.20 -7.42 0.65
C GLN A 73 18.25 -8.85 1.19
N ASN A 74 19.37 -9.20 1.80
CA ASN A 74 19.48 -10.46 2.55
C ASN A 74 18.85 -10.25 3.91
N PHE A 75 17.88 -11.09 4.26
CA PHE A 75 17.19 -11.06 5.53
C PHE A 75 17.61 -12.25 6.39
N LEU A 76 17.80 -12.01 7.68
CA LEU A 76 17.98 -13.04 8.69
C LEU A 76 16.70 -13.14 9.54
N CYS A 77 16.11 -14.33 9.59
CA CYS A 77 14.93 -14.62 10.40
C CYS A 77 15.32 -15.03 11.83
N TYR A 78 14.83 -14.31 12.83
CA TYR A 78 15.14 -14.57 14.25
C TYR A 78 14.58 -15.88 14.81
N ASP A 79 13.52 -16.44 14.19
CA ASP A 79 12.87 -17.64 14.74
C ASP A 79 13.43 -18.96 14.19
N CYS A 80 14.16 -18.94 13.08
CA CYS A 80 14.67 -20.18 12.46
C CYS A 80 16.05 -20.04 11.81
N ASP A 81 16.73 -18.93 12.08
CA ASP A 81 18.05 -18.57 11.54
C ASP A 81 18.16 -18.73 10.03
N TYR A 82 17.06 -18.52 9.31
CA TYR A 82 17.06 -18.51 7.86
C TYR A 82 17.67 -17.20 7.36
N GLU A 83 18.76 -17.30 6.61
CA GLU A 83 19.41 -16.20 5.92
C GLU A 83 19.13 -16.30 4.42
N GLY A 84 18.61 -15.23 3.82
CA GLY A 84 18.36 -15.17 2.38
C GLY A 84 17.31 -14.14 1.99
N ILE A 85 16.80 -14.24 0.77
CA ILE A 85 15.81 -13.31 0.24
C ILE A 85 14.43 -13.66 0.80
N ALA A 86 13.81 -12.71 1.51
CA ALA A 86 12.43 -12.87 1.98
C ALA A 86 11.45 -12.37 0.90
N PRO A 87 10.43 -13.17 0.52
CA PRO A 87 9.37 -12.67 -0.34
C PRO A 87 8.59 -11.54 0.34
N LEU A 88 8.25 -10.54 -0.45
CA LEU A 88 7.35 -9.46 -0.08
C LEU A 88 5.91 -9.93 -0.34
N ILE A 89 5.08 -9.99 0.69
CA ILE A 89 3.71 -10.52 0.62
C ILE A 89 2.74 -9.48 1.19
N ASP A 90 1.58 -9.32 0.56
CA ASP A 90 0.50 -8.49 1.09
C ASP A 90 0.03 -9.05 2.44
N LYS A 91 -0.21 -8.18 3.43
CA LYS A 91 -0.66 -8.56 4.77
C LYS A 91 -1.89 -9.46 4.78
N VAL A 92 -2.77 -9.29 3.79
CA VAL A 92 -4.00 -10.07 3.66
C VAL A 92 -3.72 -11.53 3.25
N GLU A 93 -2.62 -11.77 2.54
CA GLU A 93 -2.24 -13.08 2.01
C GLU A 93 -1.24 -13.83 2.90
N ILE A 94 -0.85 -13.26 4.05
CA ILE A 94 0.08 -13.89 4.98
C ILE A 94 -0.45 -15.25 5.48
N ASP A 95 -1.74 -15.32 5.80
CA ASP A 95 -2.32 -16.53 6.36
C ASP A 95 -2.48 -17.66 5.34
N SER A 96 -2.75 -17.32 4.06
CA SER A 96 -2.74 -18.31 2.98
C SER A 96 -1.31 -18.82 2.74
N PHE A 97 -0.33 -17.93 2.71
CA PHE A 97 1.08 -18.30 2.57
C PHE A 97 1.55 -19.24 3.68
N ARG A 98 1.24 -18.94 4.94
CA ARG A 98 1.56 -19.82 6.09
C ARG A 98 0.93 -21.20 5.98
N LYS A 99 -0.30 -21.30 5.45
CA LYS A 99 -0.96 -22.59 5.20
C LYS A 99 -0.23 -23.40 4.14
N HIS A 100 0.25 -22.75 3.06
CA HIS A 100 1.06 -23.42 2.05
C HIS A 100 2.39 -23.95 2.61
N LEU A 101 3.07 -23.17 3.45
CA LEU A 101 4.32 -23.63 4.09
C LEU A 101 4.12 -24.86 4.98
N LYS A 102 3.01 -24.93 5.75
CA LYS A 102 2.70 -26.11 6.57
C LYS A 102 2.46 -27.37 5.74
N LYS A 103 1.96 -27.21 4.51
CA LYS A 103 1.66 -28.33 3.60
C LYS A 103 2.92 -28.93 2.97
N ILE A 104 3.98 -28.13 2.81
CA ILE A 104 5.28 -28.55 2.26
C ILE A 104 6.13 -29.29 3.31
N LYS A 105 5.95 -28.97 4.60
CA LYS A 105 6.66 -29.63 5.71
C LYS A 105 6.14 -31.04 6.05
N LYS A 106 5.05 -31.50 5.44
CA LYS A 106 4.40 -32.77 5.73
C LYS A 106 4.63 -33.75 4.58
#